data_AF-A0A1J5J8D4-F1
#
_entry.id   AF-A0A1J5J8D4-F1
#
_cell.length_a   1.000
_cell.length_b   1.000
_cell.length_c   1.000
_cell.angle_alpha   90.00
_cell.angle_beta   90.00
_cell.angle_gamma   90.00
#
_symmetry.space_group_name_H-M   'P 1'
#
loop_
_entity.id
_entity.type
_entity.pdbx_description
1 polymer ?
#
loop_
_entity_poly.entity_id
_entity_poly.type
_entity_poly.pdbx_seq_one_letter_code
_entity_poly.pdbx_strand_id
1 'polypeptide(L)' 'MRPVQYFSDAYLERCKGMSTEQTLDFLESFRRMQEKPERSISISIKIPEPMLNTFKQRCKLEGTKYQTKIKTLMQLWLN' A
#
# COMPACT_ATOMS: atom_id res chain seq x y z
N MET A 1 -23.20 1.56 5.89
CA MET A 1 -23.72 1.45 4.51
C MET A 1 -22.54 1.29 3.56
N ARG A 2 -22.52 0.25 2.71
CA ARG A 2 -21.54 0.20 1.61
C ARG A 2 -21.95 1.25 0.58
N PRO A 3 -21.04 2.12 0.10
CA PRO A 3 -21.40 3.08 -0.94
C PRO A 3 -21.87 2.31 -2.18
N VAL A 4 -23.08 2.66 -2.65
CA VAL A 4 -23.63 2.08 -3.88
C VAL A 4 -22.96 2.78 -5.05
N GLN A 5 -22.30 2.01 -5.90
CA GLN A 5 -21.71 2.51 -7.13
C GLN A 5 -22.78 2.54 -8.23
N TYR A 6 -22.96 3.69 -8.86
CA TYR A 6 -23.87 3.85 -10.00
C TYR A 6 -23.07 3.81 -11.30
N PHE A 7 -23.62 3.16 -12.32
CA PHE A 7 -23.06 3.09 -13.67
C PHE A 7 -24.09 3.57 -14.66
N SER A 8 -23.65 4.30 -15.69
CA SER A 8 -24.55 4.74 -16.77
C SER A 8 -24.82 3.62 -17.76
N ASP A 9 -25.95 3.70 -18.46
CA ASP A 9 -26.29 2.71 -19.50
C ASP A 9 -25.22 2.64 -20.60
N ALA A 10 -24.67 3.78 -21.01
CA ALA A 10 -23.58 3.85 -21.98
C ALA A 10 -22.32 3.10 -21.53
N TYR A 11 -22.03 3.13 -20.22
CA TYR A 11 -20.93 2.36 -19.65
C TYR A 11 -21.21 0.85 -19.71
N LEU A 12 -22.43 0.44 -19.37
CA LEU A 12 -22.83 -0.97 -19.37
C LEU A 12 -22.82 -1.55 -20.79
N GLU A 13 -23.30 -0.81 -21.79
CA GLU A 13 -23.24 -1.23 -23.19
C GLU A 13 -21.81 -1.42 -23.68
N ARG A 14 -20.89 -0.52 -23.30
CA ARG A 14 -19.46 -0.70 -23.59
C ARG A 14 -18.90 -1.97 -22.95
N CYS A 15 -19.28 -2.29 -21.72
CA CYS A 15 -18.84 -3.51 -21.04
C CYS A 15 -19.33 -4.79 -21.72
N LYS A 16 -20.55 -4.79 -22.30
CA LYS A 16 -21.08 -5.94 -23.05
C LYS A 16 -20.26 -6.27 -24.31
N GLY A 17 -19.62 -5.27 -24.90
CA GLY A 17 -18.80 -5.43 -26.12
C GLY A 17 -17.30 -5.65 -25.87
N MET A 18 -16.87 -5.81 -24.62
CA MET A 18 -15.44 -6.00 -24.30
C MET A 18 -14.91 -7.32 -24.87
N SER A 19 -13.67 -7.28 -25.37
CA SER A 19 -12.97 -8.51 -25.78
C SER A 19 -12.60 -9.36 -24.55
N THR A 20 -12.26 -10.62 -24.81
CA THR A 20 -11.75 -11.52 -23.76
C THR A 20 -10.49 -10.96 -23.09
N GLU A 21 -9.57 -10.39 -23.87
CA GLU A 21 -8.32 -9.78 -23.36
C GLU A 21 -8.61 -8.62 -22.40
N GLN A 22 -9.48 -7.70 -22.80
CA GLN A 22 -9.90 -6.57 -21.97
C GLN A 22 -10.58 -7.02 -20.67
N THR A 23 -11.35 -8.12 -20.75
CA THR A 23 -11.96 -8.73 -19.57
C THR A 23 -10.90 -9.29 -18.62
N LEU A 24 -9.88 -9.98 -19.14
CA LEU A 24 -8.78 -10.52 -18.34
C LEU A 24 -7.96 -9.41 -17.66
N ASP A 25 -7.61 -8.36 -18.40
CA ASP A 25 -6.88 -7.19 -17.86
C ASP A 25 -7.65 -6.52 -16.71
N PHE A 26 -8.98 -6.39 -16.88
CA PHE A 26 -9.85 -5.86 -15.82
C PHE A 26 -9.82 -6.76 -14.58
N LEU A 27 -9.98 -8.07 -14.75
CA LEU A 27 -9.99 -9.01 -13.63
C LEU A 27 -8.64 -9.04 -12.89
N GLU A 28 -7.53 -8.98 -13.62
CA GLU A 28 -6.21 -8.93 -12.99
C GLU A 28 -6.00 -7.63 -12.22
N SER A 29 -6.35 -6.49 -12.83
CA SER A 29 -6.29 -5.18 -12.19
C SER A 29 -7.17 -5.13 -10.94
N PHE A 30 -8.38 -5.70 -11.02
CA PHE A 30 -9.29 -5.79 -9.88
C PHE A 30 -8.74 -6.72 -8.79
N ARG A 31 -8.13 -7.85 -9.15
CA ARG A 31 -7.48 -8.76 -8.18
C ARG A 31 -6.37 -8.04 -7.41
N ARG A 32 -5.50 -7.31 -8.11
CA ARG A 32 -4.42 -6.51 -7.50
C ARG A 32 -4.98 -5.41 -6.60
N MET A 33 -6.06 -4.74 -7.03
CA MET A 33 -6.73 -3.71 -6.23
C MET A 33 -7.36 -4.27 -4.94
N GLN A 34 -7.91 -5.49 -5.00
CA GLN A 34 -8.50 -6.18 -3.86
C GLN A 34 -7.46 -6.92 -2.99
N GLU A 35 -6.19 -6.89 -3.36
CA GLU A 35 -5.13 -7.53 -2.60
C GLU A 35 -5.11 -6.93 -1.20
N LYS A 36 -5.39 -7.77 -0.21
CA LYS A 36 -5.46 -7.32 1.18
C LYS A 36 -4.04 -6.92 1.57
N PRO A 37 -3.84 -5.71 2.11
CA PRO A 37 -2.53 -5.36 2.62
C PRO A 37 -2.12 -6.36 3.70
N GLU A 38 -0.83 -6.71 3.70
CA GLU A 38 -0.27 -7.55 4.75
C GLU A 38 -0.59 -6.96 6.13
N ARG A 39 -1.00 -7.82 7.06
CA ARG A 39 -1.34 -7.38 8.41
C ARG A 39 -0.08 -6.84 9.08
N SER A 40 -0.09 -5.57 9.41
CA SER A 40 0.95 -4.95 10.23
C SER A 40 0.60 -5.12 11.71
N ILE A 41 1.59 -5.49 12.52
CA ILE A 41 1.48 -5.52 13.98
C ILE A 41 2.33 -4.38 14.54
N SER A 42 1.76 -3.61 15.47
CA SER A 42 2.51 -2.58 16.19
C SER A 42 3.44 -3.22 17.21
N ILE A 43 4.71 -2.86 17.17
CA ILE A 43 5.69 -3.24 18.20
C ILE A 43 5.90 -2.07 19.16
N SER A 44 5.98 -2.38 20.45
CA SER A 44 6.39 -1.42 21.48
C SER A 44 7.84 -1.72 21.86
N ILE A 45 8.71 -0.73 21.72
CA ILE A 45 10.15 -0.84 22.01
C ILE A 45 10.60 0.40 22.78
N LYS A 46 11.37 0.17 23.87
CA LYS A 46 12.02 1.26 24.59
C LYS A 46 13.34 1.60 23.90
N ILE A 47 13.51 2.86 23.52
CA ILE A 47 14.72 3.36 22.87
C ILE A 47 15.19 4.59 23.67
N PRO A 48 16.49 4.74 23.96
CA PRO A 48 17.01 5.95 24.58
C PRO A 48 16.60 7.20 23.80
N GLU A 49 16.05 8.20 24.50
CA GLU A 49 15.54 9.42 23.87
C GLU A 49 16.57 10.14 22.99
N PRO A 50 17.84 10.32 23.41
CA PRO A 50 18.83 11.00 22.57
C PRO A 50 19.09 10.26 21.25
N MET A 51 19.08 8.93 21.29
CA MET A 51 19.26 8.08 20.13
C MET A 51 18.07 8.21 19.17
N LEU A 52 16.84 8.13 19.68
CA LEU A 52 15.65 8.25 18.85
C LEU A 52 15.54 9.62 18.19
N ASN A 53 15.87 10.69 18.92
CA ASN A 53 15.87 12.05 18.39
C ASN A 53 16.91 12.22 17.28
N THR A 54 18.14 11.74 17.51
CA THR A 54 19.22 11.79 16.50
C THR A 54 18.83 11.00 15.25
N PHE A 55 18.28 9.80 15.42
CA PHE A 55 17.81 8.97 14.32
C PHE A 55 16.71 9.64 13.49
N LYS A 56 15.72 10.26 14.14
CA LYS A 56 14.67 11.03 13.47
C LYS A 56 15.21 12.20 12.67
N GLN A 57 16.16 12.96 13.23
CA GLN A 57 16.79 14.08 12.52
C GLN A 57 17.54 13.60 11.28
N ARG A 58 18.31 12.51 11.39
CA ARG A 58 19.02 11.93 10.25
C ARG A 58 18.05 11.48 9.14
N CYS A 59 16.97 10.81 9.52
CA CYS A 59 15.95 10.39 8.55
C CYS A 59 15.30 11.58 7.84
N LYS A 60 15.05 12.69 8.56
CA LYS A 60 14.52 13.93 7.99
C LYS A 60 15.47 14.53 6.95
N LEU A 61 16.78 14.55 7.23
CA LEU A 61 17.80 15.00 6.27
C LEU A 61 17.85 14.11 5.01
N GLU A 62 17.58 12.82 5.17
CA GLU A 62 17.48 11.84 4.07
C GLU A 62 16.09 11.81 3.40
N GLY A 63 15.18 12.74 3.75
CA GLY A 63 13.84 12.81 3.17
C GLY A 63 12.94 11.62 3.47
N THR A 64 13.26 10.81 4.50
CA THR A 64 12.58 9.55 4.80
C THR A 64 11.93 9.59 6.19
N LYS A 65 10.73 9.01 6.35
CA LYS A 65 10.11 8.85 7.68
C LYS A 65 10.92 7.84 8.50
N TYR A 66 11.14 8.13 9.78
CA TYR A 66 11.98 7.25 10.61
C TYR A 66 11.42 5.82 10.72
N GLN A 67 10.10 5.63 10.73
CA GLN A 67 9.49 4.30 10.71
C GLN A 67 9.79 3.54 9.41
N THR A 68 9.83 4.24 8.28
CA THR A 68 10.23 3.65 6.99
C THR A 68 11.67 3.16 7.07
N LYS A 69 12.59 3.99 7.62
CA LYS A 69 13.98 3.60 7.79
C LYS A 69 14.12 2.36 8.69
N ILE A 70 13.35 2.27 9.79
CA ILE A 70 13.31 1.07 10.65
C ILE A 70 12.92 -0.16 9.84
N LYS A 71 11.85 -0.08 9.04
CA LYS A 71 11.41 -1.20 8.18
C LYS A 71 12.47 -1.59 7.16
N THR A 72 13.13 -0.62 6.52
CA THR A 72 14.24 -0.88 5.59
C THR A 72 15.39 -1.60 6.27
N LEU A 73 15.77 -1.18 7.49
CA LEU A 73 16.82 -1.86 8.26
C LEU A 73 16.42 -3.29 8.64
N MET A 74 15.15 -3.51 9.02
CA MET A 74 14.63 -4.86 9.29
C MET A 74 14.70 -5.74 8.04
N GLN A 75 14.30 -5.22 6.87
CA GLN A 75 14.38 -5.95 5.61
C GLN A 75 15.82 -6.25 5.20
N LEU A 76 16.72 -5.28 5.35
CA LEU A 76 18.14 -5.44 5.06
C LEU A 76 18.79 -6.49 5.98
N TRP A 77 18.28 -6.66 7.19
CA TRP A 77 18.79 -7.66 8.12
C TRP A 77 18.33 -9.09 7.80
N LEU A 78 17.16 -9.25 7.18
CA LEU A 78 16.58 -10.55 6.85
C LEU A 78 17.08 -11.13 5.53
N ASN A 79 17.71 -10.32 4.68
CA ASN A 79 18.20 -10.67 3.34
C ASN A 79 19.71 -10.49 3.28
#